data_AF-A0A7W1A7F9-F1
#
_entry.id   AF-A0A7W1A7F9-F1
#
_cell.length_a   1.000
_cell.length_b   1.000
_cell.length_c   1.000
_cell.angle_alpha   90.00
_cell.angle_beta   90.00
_cell.angle_gamma   90.00
#
_symmetry.space_group_name_H-M   'P 1'
#
loop_
_entity.id
_entity.type
_entity.pdbx_description
1 polymer ?
#
loop_
_entity_poly.entity_id
_entity_poly.type
_entity_poly.pdbx_seq_one_letter_code
_entity_poly.pdbx_strand_id
1 'polypeptide(L)'
;MPTPYYEQGRRDAESGEFNQLFYHTYHDYKRGYDETLRGPKRRRIPVVLWIIPVLLLGLGLGWLLRDRGVLSAQATPIVVVVTPTRIEPSPTFPPFIIATSAPPTPSSGPTTLQIGVQATVNTDGDAALRVRPEPNVQGEPIGRIANGTEVTIVGGPGEGDGYTWWQVENDAIKGWVVADFLRLKR
;
A
#
# COMPACT_ATOMS: atom_id res chain seq x y z
N MET A 1 -17.98 -35.64 44.69
CA MET A 1 -18.56 -35.07 45.92
C MET A 1 -17.54 -34.11 46.48
N PRO A 2 -17.91 -32.90 46.95
CA PRO A 2 -16.98 -32.01 47.61
C PRO A 2 -16.39 -32.65 48.87
N THR A 3 -15.14 -32.33 49.22
CA THR A 3 -14.52 -32.84 50.46
C THR A 3 -15.08 -32.08 51.66
N PRO A 4 -15.06 -32.66 52.88
CA PRO A 4 -15.57 -31.97 54.08
C PRO A 4 -14.88 -30.63 54.34
N TYR A 5 -13.60 -30.51 53.98
CA TYR A 5 -12.84 -29.25 54.11
C TYR A 5 -13.27 -28.18 53.11
N TYR A 6 -13.73 -28.57 51.91
CA TYR A 6 -14.30 -27.64 50.94
C TYR A 6 -15.58 -27.00 51.49
N GLU A 7 -16.49 -27.80 52.05
CA GLU A 7 -17.73 -27.27 52.63
C GLU A 7 -17.49 -26.41 53.86
N GLN A 8 -16.49 -26.74 54.69
CA GLN A 8 -16.07 -25.89 55.80
C GLN A 8 -15.59 -24.53 55.30
N GLY A 9 -14.68 -24.48 54.32
CA GLY A 9 -14.20 -23.21 53.76
C GLY A 9 -15.32 -22.36 53.15
N ARG A 10 -16.32 -23.00 52.56
CA ARG A 10 -17.53 -22.36 52.03
C ARG A 10 -18.36 -21.70 53.15
N ARG A 11 -18.60 -22.41 54.25
CA ARG A 11 -19.36 -21.91 55.41
C ARG A 11 -18.63 -20.78 56.13
N ASP A 12 -17.33 -20.93 56.32
CA ASP A 12 -16.47 -19.93 56.96
C ASP A 12 -16.45 -18.62 56.15
N ALA A 13 -16.41 -18.71 54.82
CA ALA A 13 -16.51 -17.52 53.97
C ALA A 13 -17.89 -16.85 54.02
N GLU A 14 -18.97 -17.64 54.12
CA GLU A 14 -20.33 -17.11 54.30
C GLU A 14 -20.51 -16.44 55.67
N SER A 15 -19.84 -16.93 56.72
CA SER A 15 -19.85 -16.32 58.06
C SER A 15 -18.85 -15.17 58.23
N GLY A 16 -17.89 -15.02 57.32
CA GLY A 16 -16.80 -14.03 57.42
C GLY A 16 -15.67 -14.45 58.37
N GLU A 17 -15.64 -15.70 58.81
CA GLU A 17 -14.60 -16.26 59.67
C GLU A 17 -13.41 -16.74 58.81
N PHE A 18 -12.17 -16.39 59.19
CA PHE A 18 -10.99 -16.79 58.41
C PHE A 18 -10.04 -17.67 59.23
N ASN A 19 -9.99 -18.96 58.91
CA ASN A 19 -9.09 -19.91 59.56
C ASN A 19 -7.74 -20.02 58.82
N GLN A 20 -6.74 -19.23 59.25
CA GLN A 20 -5.41 -19.16 58.65
C GLN A 20 -4.73 -20.52 58.44
N LEU A 21 -4.77 -21.38 59.47
CA LEU A 21 -4.14 -22.70 59.40
C LEU A 21 -4.76 -23.57 58.31
N PHE A 22 -6.10 -23.54 58.22
CA PHE A 22 -6.83 -24.32 57.23
C PHE A 22 -6.63 -23.78 55.82
N TYR A 23 -6.54 -22.47 55.67
CA TYR A 23 -6.28 -21.80 54.40
C TYR A 23 -4.94 -22.19 53.76
N HIS A 24 -3.90 -22.40 54.58
CA HIS A 24 -2.58 -22.82 54.07
C HIS A 24 -2.41 -24.34 53.98
N THR A 25 -3.03 -25.10 54.90
CA THR A 25 -2.81 -26.55 55.01
C THR A 25 -3.71 -27.34 54.06
N TYR A 26 -4.97 -26.93 53.91
CA TYR A 26 -5.97 -27.67 53.13
C TYR A 26 -6.33 -26.91 51.85
N HIS A 27 -5.82 -27.39 50.71
CA HIS A 27 -6.11 -26.82 49.39
C HIS A 27 -7.62 -26.72 49.09
N ASP A 28 -8.40 -27.69 49.56
CA ASP A 28 -9.85 -27.73 49.35
C ASP A 28 -10.59 -26.67 50.18
N TYR A 29 -10.13 -26.41 51.40
CA TYR A 29 -10.66 -25.32 52.23
C TYR A 29 -10.45 -23.98 51.53
N LYS A 30 -9.21 -23.73 51.09
CA LYS A 30 -8.86 -22.52 50.33
C LYS A 30 -9.73 -22.36 49.09
N ARG A 31 -9.94 -23.44 48.33
CA ARG A 31 -10.78 -23.41 47.12
C ARG A 31 -12.22 -23.02 47.45
N GLY A 32 -12.84 -23.61 48.46
CA GLY A 32 -14.21 -23.28 48.89
C GLY A 32 -14.34 -21.85 49.42
N TYR A 33 -13.34 -21.37 50.15
CA TYR A 33 -13.28 -20.01 50.68
C TYR A 33 -13.06 -18.94 49.58
N ASP A 34 -12.16 -19.21 48.63
CA ASP A 34 -11.89 -18.29 47.53
C ASP A 34 -13.07 -18.23 46.53
N GLU A 35 -13.73 -19.35 46.25
CA GLU A 35 -14.85 -19.45 45.30
C GLU A 35 -16.10 -18.68 45.77
N THR A 36 -16.39 -18.69 47.06
CA THR A 36 -17.50 -17.96 47.66
C THR A 36 -17.29 -16.44 47.62
N LEU A 37 -16.07 -15.98 47.89
CA LEU A 37 -15.73 -14.56 47.85
C LEU A 37 -15.60 -14.01 46.41
N ARG A 38 -15.00 -14.77 45.49
CA ARG A 38 -14.67 -14.30 44.14
C ARG A 38 -15.71 -14.67 43.09
N GLY A 39 -16.64 -15.55 43.42
CA GLY A 39 -17.56 -16.17 42.47
C GLY A 39 -16.84 -17.09 41.47
N PRO A 40 -17.60 -17.89 40.68
CA PRO A 40 -17.01 -18.79 39.71
C PRO A 40 -16.21 -17.99 38.67
N LYS A 41 -14.94 -18.36 38.47
CA LYS A 41 -14.04 -17.71 37.51
C LYS A 41 -14.58 -17.89 36.09
N ARG A 42 -15.31 -16.88 35.58
CA ARG A 42 -15.94 -16.92 34.25
C ARG A 42 -14.85 -17.07 33.19
N ARG A 43 -14.72 -18.27 32.62
CA ARG A 43 -13.76 -18.56 31.54
C ARG A 43 -14.19 -17.78 30.30
N ARG A 44 -13.61 -16.59 30.09
CA ARG A 44 -13.83 -15.80 28.88
C ARG A 44 -13.21 -16.57 27.72
N ILE A 45 -14.03 -17.21 26.90
CA ILE A 45 -13.58 -17.78 25.63
C ILE A 45 -13.15 -16.58 24.76
N PRO A 46 -11.89 -16.50 24.30
CA PRO A 46 -11.45 -15.37 23.50
C PRO A 46 -12.24 -15.33 22.19
N VAL A 47 -12.77 -14.17 21.82
CA VAL A 47 -13.55 -13.91 20.59
C VAL A 47 -12.83 -14.41 19.33
N VAL A 48 -11.50 -14.51 19.38
CA VAL A 48 -10.63 -15.08 18.34
C VAL A 48 -11.06 -16.49 17.89
N LEU A 49 -11.64 -17.31 18.76
CA LEU A 49 -12.11 -18.66 18.40
C LEU A 49 -13.32 -18.65 17.44
N TRP A 50 -14.00 -17.52 17.26
CA TRP A 50 -15.13 -17.37 16.32
C TRP A 50 -14.72 -16.88 14.92
N ILE A 51 -13.50 -16.39 14.71
CA ILE A 51 -13.07 -15.80 13.44
C ILE A 51 -12.79 -16.90 12.39
N ILE A 52 -12.20 -18.00 12.82
CA ILE A 52 -11.80 -19.12 11.95
C ILE A 52 -13.00 -19.78 11.23
N PRO A 53 -14.11 -20.14 11.88
CA PRO A 53 -15.25 -20.76 11.19
C PRO A 53 -15.94 -19.80 10.21
N VAL A 54 -16.02 -18.50 10.52
CA VAL A 54 -16.63 -17.49 9.63
C VAL A 54 -15.80 -17.30 8.36
N LEU A 55 -14.47 -17.27 8.50
CA LEU A 55 -13.56 -17.13 7.37
C LEU A 55 -13.62 -18.34 6.43
N LEU A 56 -13.72 -19.56 6.98
CA LEU A 56 -13.88 -20.79 6.19
C LEU A 56 -15.22 -20.84 5.44
N LEU A 57 -16.31 -20.35 6.06
CA LEU A 57 -17.63 -20.30 5.43
C LEU A 57 -17.67 -19.30 4.26
N GLY A 58 -17.03 -18.14 4.43
CA GLY A 58 -16.90 -17.13 3.38
C GLY A 58 -16.06 -17.61 2.19
N LEU A 59 -14.92 -18.27 2.46
CA LEU A 59 -14.06 -18.84 1.42
C LEU A 59 -14.75 -19.97 0.65
N GLY A 60 -15.48 -20.86 1.35
CA GLY A 60 -16.25 -21.93 0.71
C GLY A 60 -17.36 -21.41 -0.21
N LEU A 61 -18.07 -20.36 0.21
CA LEU A 61 -19.13 -19.74 -0.61
C LEU A 61 -18.54 -19.04 -1.84
N GLY A 62 -17.43 -18.32 -1.70
CA GLY A 62 -16.74 -17.66 -2.81
C GLY A 62 -16.23 -18.63 -3.89
N TRP A 63 -15.74 -19.80 -3.49
CA TRP A 63 -15.31 -20.84 -4.44
C TRP A 63 -16.51 -21.44 -5.21
N LEU A 64 -17.63 -21.70 -4.53
CA LEU A 64 -18.84 -22.27 -5.13
C LEU A 64 -19.48 -21.38 -6.21
N LEU A 65 -19.40 -20.05 -6.06
CA LEU A 65 -19.91 -19.10 -7.06
C LEU A 65 -19.00 -18.98 -8.29
N ARG A 66 -17.72 -19.36 -8.19
CA ARG A 66 -16.74 -19.25 -9.28
C ARG A 66 -16.88 -20.37 -10.31
N ASP A 67 -17.26 -21.57 -9.90
CA ASP A 67 -17.40 -22.72 -10.82
C ASP A 67 -18.70 -22.72 -11.64
N ARG A 68 -19.68 -21.89 -11.28
CA ARG A 68 -20.92 -21.73 -12.07
C ARG A 68 -20.72 -20.68 -13.16
N GLY A 69 -20.12 -21.08 -14.28
CA GLY A 69 -19.76 -20.25 -15.44
C GLY A 69 -20.91 -19.53 -16.17
N VAL A 70 -21.60 -18.62 -15.49
CA VAL A 70 -22.67 -17.76 -16.04
C VAL A 70 -22.17 -16.59 -16.90
N LEU A 71 -20.89 -16.57 -17.28
CA LEU A 71 -20.26 -15.48 -18.05
C LEU A 71 -19.71 -15.95 -19.39
N SER A 72 -20.42 -16.85 -20.08
CA SER A 72 -20.10 -17.15 -21.47
C SER A 72 -20.72 -16.05 -22.35
N ALA A 73 -19.96 -14.99 -22.60
CA ALA A 73 -20.33 -13.94 -23.54
C ALA A 73 -20.17 -14.46 -24.98
N GLN A 74 -21.29 -14.63 -25.71
CA GLN A 74 -21.25 -14.99 -27.13
C GLN A 74 -20.70 -13.83 -27.95
N ALA A 75 -19.68 -14.12 -28.77
CA ALA A 75 -19.08 -13.17 -29.70
C ALA A 75 -20.06 -12.83 -30.84
N THR A 76 -20.43 -11.56 -30.99
CA THR A 76 -21.15 -11.05 -32.16
C THR A 76 -20.15 -10.74 -33.29
N PRO A 77 -20.37 -11.19 -34.53
CA PRO A 77 -19.50 -10.82 -35.64
C PRO A 77 -19.76 -9.35 -36.03
N ILE A 78 -18.67 -8.57 -36.19
CA ILE A 78 -18.71 -7.17 -36.60
C ILE A 78 -18.76 -7.10 -38.14
N VAL A 79 -19.82 -6.51 -38.70
CA VAL A 79 -19.92 -6.20 -40.14
C VAL A 79 -19.30 -4.82 -40.37
N VAL A 80 -18.14 -4.77 -41.02
CA VAL A 80 -17.46 -3.50 -41.37
C VAL A 80 -17.96 -3.02 -42.74
N VAL A 81 -18.81 -1.99 -42.75
CA VAL A 81 -19.22 -1.30 -43.97
C VAL A 81 -18.12 -0.31 -44.35
N VAL A 82 -17.32 -0.61 -45.37
CA VAL A 82 -16.34 0.32 -45.94
C VAL A 82 -17.04 1.26 -46.92
N THR A 83 -17.35 2.48 -46.47
CA THR A 83 -17.80 3.56 -47.34
C THR A 83 -16.57 4.23 -47.98
N PRO A 84 -16.41 4.21 -49.32
CA PRO A 84 -15.28 4.88 -49.95
C PRO A 84 -15.42 6.40 -49.86
N THR A 85 -14.54 7.06 -49.11
CA THR A 85 -14.47 8.53 -49.02
C THR A 85 -13.89 9.10 -50.31
N ARG A 86 -14.67 9.94 -50.99
CA ARG A 86 -14.25 10.72 -52.16
C ARG A 86 -13.10 11.66 -51.78
N ILE A 87 -12.00 11.61 -52.51
CA ILE A 87 -10.82 12.44 -52.31
C ILE A 87 -11.16 13.87 -52.77
N GLU A 88 -11.46 14.75 -51.82
CA GLU A 88 -11.63 16.18 -52.09
C GLU A 88 -10.25 16.83 -52.18
N PRO A 89 -9.96 17.65 -53.21
CA PRO A 89 -8.66 18.28 -53.37
C PRO A 89 -8.37 19.17 -52.15
N SER A 90 -7.32 18.81 -51.41
CA SER A 90 -6.83 19.57 -50.26
C SER A 90 -6.45 20.99 -50.71
N PRO A 91 -6.85 22.05 -49.98
CA PRO A 91 -6.46 23.41 -50.32
C PRO A 91 -4.93 23.51 -50.35
N THR A 92 -4.37 24.09 -51.41
CA THR A 92 -2.95 24.38 -51.54
C THR A 92 -2.55 25.37 -50.44
N PHE A 93 -2.04 24.85 -49.32
CA PHE A 93 -1.42 25.67 -48.29
C PHE A 93 -0.19 26.36 -48.92
N PRO A 94 -0.01 27.68 -48.72
CA PRO A 94 1.21 28.37 -49.14
C PRO A 94 2.44 27.70 -48.50
N PRO A 95 3.64 27.83 -49.09
CA PRO A 95 4.83 27.17 -48.56
C PRO A 95 5.02 27.54 -47.08
N PHE A 96 4.91 26.53 -46.20
CA PHE A 96 5.23 26.70 -44.79
C PHE A 96 6.72 26.99 -44.73
N ILE A 97 7.06 28.24 -44.40
CA ILE A 97 8.43 28.65 -44.14
C ILE A 97 8.91 27.75 -43.01
N ILE A 98 9.91 26.91 -43.28
CA ILE A 98 10.57 26.15 -42.22
C ILE A 98 11.16 27.22 -41.30
N ALA A 99 10.51 27.47 -40.16
CA ALA A 99 11.13 28.22 -39.11
C ALA A 99 12.35 27.39 -38.70
N THR A 100 13.52 27.79 -39.21
CA THR A 100 14.81 27.45 -38.64
C THR A 100 14.63 27.52 -37.14
N SER A 101 14.72 26.39 -36.44
CA SER A 101 14.65 26.34 -34.99
C SER A 101 15.68 27.34 -34.47
N ALA A 102 15.20 28.47 -33.95
CA ALA A 102 16.06 29.47 -33.36
C ALA A 102 16.88 28.77 -32.28
N PRO A 103 18.19 29.07 -32.15
CA PRO A 103 19.01 28.50 -31.08
C PRO A 103 18.30 28.73 -29.74
N PRO A 104 18.33 27.75 -28.80
CA PRO A 104 17.52 27.80 -27.59
C PRO A 104 17.84 29.08 -26.83
N THR A 105 16.90 30.03 -26.85
CA THR A 105 16.99 31.24 -26.06
C THR A 105 17.00 30.80 -24.58
N PRO A 106 18.03 31.16 -23.78
CA PRO A 106 18.04 30.79 -22.37
C PRO A 106 16.93 31.56 -21.66
N SER A 107 15.80 30.90 -21.42
CA SER A 107 14.72 31.41 -20.58
C SER A 107 15.26 31.54 -19.17
N SER A 108 15.54 32.79 -18.78
CA SER A 108 16.02 33.13 -17.46
C SER A 108 14.82 33.23 -16.51
N GLY A 109 14.68 32.23 -15.65
CA GLY A 109 13.91 32.30 -14.41
C GLY A 109 13.51 30.94 -13.82
N PRO A 110 13.66 30.70 -12.51
CA PRO A 110 14.77 31.02 -11.62
C PRO A 110 15.41 29.70 -11.14
N THR A 111 16.69 29.42 -11.41
CA THR A 111 17.39 28.28 -10.75
C THR A 111 16.66 26.92 -10.92
N THR A 112 16.14 26.65 -12.12
CA THR A 112 15.27 25.50 -12.43
C THR A 112 16.06 24.40 -13.15
N LEU A 113 15.77 23.14 -12.84
CA LEU A 113 16.35 21.95 -13.46
C LEU A 113 16.39 22.07 -14.99
N GLN A 114 17.52 21.75 -15.63
CA GLN A 114 17.73 21.86 -17.08
C GLN A 114 18.30 20.57 -17.66
N ILE A 115 17.96 20.26 -18.90
CA ILE A 115 18.53 19.12 -19.64
C ILE A 115 20.04 19.36 -19.84
N GLY A 116 20.84 18.34 -19.53
CA GLY A 116 22.30 18.38 -19.58
C GLY A 116 22.96 18.82 -18.27
N VAL A 117 22.19 19.14 -17.22
CA VAL A 117 22.73 19.53 -15.91
C VAL A 117 22.78 18.33 -14.97
N GLN A 118 23.81 18.29 -14.13
CA GLN A 118 23.94 17.31 -13.05
C GLN A 118 23.08 17.76 -11.85
N ALA A 119 22.24 16.85 -11.39
CA ALA A 119 21.44 17.02 -10.19
C ALA A 119 21.78 15.93 -9.18
N THR A 120 21.65 16.26 -7.91
CA THR A 120 21.79 15.31 -6.81
C THR A 120 20.40 14.94 -6.31
N VAL A 121 20.18 13.64 -6.12
CA VAL A 121 18.95 13.14 -5.50
C VAL A 121 18.92 13.54 -4.04
N ASN A 122 17.88 14.28 -3.64
CA ASN A 122 17.65 14.69 -2.26
C ASN A 122 16.25 14.24 -1.83
N THR A 123 16.21 13.14 -1.09
CA THR A 123 15.04 12.55 -0.45
C THR A 123 15.12 12.77 1.07
N ASP A 124 13.98 12.74 1.76
CA ASP A 124 13.99 12.81 3.22
C ASP A 124 14.63 11.54 3.82
N GLY A 125 15.76 11.70 4.51
CA GLY A 125 16.52 10.60 5.15
C GLY A 125 17.25 9.69 4.15
N ASP A 126 17.45 8.42 4.54
CA ASP A 126 18.15 7.40 3.73
C ASP A 126 17.25 6.74 2.65
N ALA A 127 16.09 7.33 2.35
CA ALA A 127 15.12 6.75 1.43
C ALA A 127 15.61 6.83 -0.03
N ALA A 128 15.65 5.69 -0.74
CA ALA A 128 16.02 5.70 -2.15
C ALA A 128 14.88 6.25 -3.04
N LEU A 129 15.21 7.16 -3.96
CA LEU A 129 14.31 7.71 -4.95
C LEU A 129 13.96 6.65 -6.00
N ARG A 130 12.66 6.46 -6.24
CA ARG A 130 12.15 5.47 -7.18
C ARG A 130 12.22 6.02 -8.60
N VAL A 131 12.91 5.30 -9.48
CA VAL A 131 12.99 5.60 -10.91
C VAL A 131 11.89 4.84 -11.61
N ARG A 132 11.13 5.54 -12.46
CA ARG A 132 9.99 4.98 -13.18
C ARG A 132 10.20 5.01 -14.69
N PRO A 133 9.56 4.12 -15.45
CA PRO A 133 9.71 4.09 -16.90
C PRO A 133 8.99 5.27 -17.59
N GLU A 134 7.99 5.84 -16.92
CA GLU A 134 7.13 6.91 -17.41
C GLU A 134 6.90 7.97 -16.31
N PRO A 135 6.52 9.21 -16.67
CA PRO A 135 6.22 10.28 -15.72
C PRO A 135 4.84 10.09 -15.08
N ASN A 136 4.64 8.97 -14.38
CA ASN A 136 3.41 8.66 -13.66
C ASN A 136 3.69 7.98 -12.31
N VAL A 137 2.80 8.16 -11.34
CA VAL A 137 2.91 7.58 -10.00
C VAL A 137 2.39 6.13 -9.98
N GLN A 138 1.53 5.79 -10.95
CA GLN A 138 0.86 4.49 -11.05
C GLN A 138 1.75 3.36 -11.60
N GLY A 139 2.77 3.66 -12.41
CA GLY A 139 3.62 2.64 -13.05
C GLY A 139 4.70 2.08 -12.12
N GLU A 140 4.94 0.77 -12.13
CA GLU A 140 5.91 0.13 -11.24
C GLU A 140 7.34 0.72 -11.41
N PRO A 141 8.06 1.04 -10.32
CA PRO A 141 9.43 1.52 -10.41
C PRO A 141 10.37 0.49 -11.06
N ILE A 142 11.11 0.92 -12.08
CA ILE A 142 12.15 0.11 -12.75
C ILE A 142 13.47 0.09 -11.97
N GLY A 143 13.63 0.97 -10.97
CA GLY A 143 14.76 0.92 -10.06
C GLY A 143 14.74 1.99 -9.00
N ARG A 144 15.85 2.12 -8.29
CA ARG A 144 16.01 3.04 -7.16
C ARG A 144 17.39 3.67 -7.16
N ILE A 145 17.45 4.96 -6.85
CA ILE A 145 18.67 5.74 -6.72
C ILE A 145 18.79 6.20 -5.27
N ALA A 146 19.95 5.96 -4.65
CA ALA A 146 20.16 6.34 -3.26
C ALA A 146 20.17 7.87 -3.07
N ASN A 147 19.86 8.32 -1.85
CA ASN A 147 20.03 9.73 -1.48
C ASN A 147 21.50 10.15 -1.72
N GLY A 148 21.70 11.38 -2.18
CA GLY A 148 23.03 11.93 -2.43
C GLY A 148 23.71 11.42 -3.71
N THR A 149 23.07 10.52 -4.46
CA THR A 149 23.62 10.05 -5.74
C THR A 149 23.46 11.13 -6.81
N GLU A 150 24.53 11.31 -7.58
CA GLU A 150 24.57 12.24 -8.71
C GLU A 150 23.94 11.60 -9.95
N VAL A 151 23.09 12.37 -10.62
CA VAL A 151 22.38 11.94 -11.82
C VAL A 151 22.43 13.04 -12.87
N THR A 152 22.49 12.66 -14.14
CA THR A 152 22.43 13.63 -15.24
C THR A 152 21.00 13.74 -15.74
N ILE A 153 20.50 14.95 -15.88
CA ILE A 153 19.16 15.19 -16.45
C ILE A 153 19.28 15.09 -17.97
N VAL A 154 18.58 14.14 -18.57
CA VAL A 154 18.65 13.86 -20.01
C VAL A 154 17.35 14.17 -20.75
N GLY A 155 16.27 14.47 -20.03
CA GLY A 155 14.98 14.83 -20.61
C GLY A 155 14.01 15.43 -19.60
N GLY A 156 12.96 16.08 -20.09
CA GLY A 156 11.93 16.76 -19.28
C GLY A 156 11.76 18.24 -19.65
N PRO A 157 10.86 18.98 -18.97
CA PRO A 157 9.92 18.50 -17.96
C PRO A 157 8.74 17.74 -18.59
N GLY A 158 8.32 16.64 -17.95
CA GLY A 158 7.06 15.95 -18.23
C GLY A 158 6.09 16.15 -17.07
N GLU A 159 4.84 16.47 -17.34
CA GLU A 159 3.80 16.59 -16.30
C GLU A 159 3.01 15.29 -16.19
N GLY A 160 2.78 14.82 -14.96
CA GLY A 160 1.98 13.62 -14.74
C GLY A 160 1.59 13.41 -13.29
N ASP A 161 0.33 13.02 -13.07
CA ASP A 161 -0.29 12.80 -11.76
C ASP A 161 -0.12 13.97 -10.77
N GLY A 162 -0.05 15.20 -11.28
CA GLY A 162 0.12 16.42 -10.47
C GLY A 162 1.57 16.72 -10.05
N TYR A 163 2.54 15.97 -10.55
CA TYR A 163 3.97 16.20 -10.31
C TYR A 163 4.70 16.58 -11.61
N THR A 164 5.79 17.34 -11.46
CA THR A 164 6.76 17.58 -12.54
C THR A 164 7.80 16.48 -12.52
N TRP A 165 8.00 15.80 -13.64
CA TRP A 165 8.93 14.71 -13.82
C TRP A 165 10.09 15.11 -14.72
N TRP A 166 11.28 14.66 -14.36
CA TRP A 166 12.49 14.79 -15.14
C TRP A 166 13.07 13.41 -15.43
N GLN A 167 13.53 13.23 -16.65
CA GLN A 167 14.23 12.02 -17.04
C GLN A 167 15.70 12.18 -16.66
N VAL A 168 16.18 11.24 -15.85
CA VAL A 168 17.55 11.19 -15.36
C VAL A 168 18.24 9.92 -15.85
N GLU A 169 19.55 10.01 -15.97
CA GLU A 169 20.42 8.93 -16.40
C GLU A 169 21.66 8.87 -15.48
N ASN A 170 22.03 7.67 -15.07
CA ASN A 170 23.29 7.35 -14.43
C ASN A 170 23.87 6.06 -15.05
N ASP A 171 25.04 5.63 -14.57
CA ASP A 171 25.74 4.45 -15.10
C ASP A 171 24.94 3.13 -14.99
N ALA A 172 23.90 3.08 -14.17
CA ALA A 172 23.13 1.87 -13.86
C ALA A 172 21.67 1.90 -14.36
N ILE A 173 21.06 3.08 -14.52
CA ILE A 173 19.63 3.23 -14.80
C ILE A 173 19.30 4.56 -15.49
N LYS A 174 18.33 4.49 -16.40
CA LYS A 174 17.70 5.63 -17.05
C LYS A 174 16.20 5.60 -16.82
N GLY A 175 15.62 6.70 -16.38
CA GLY A 175 14.17 6.79 -16.21
C GLY A 175 13.71 8.11 -15.60
N TRP A 176 12.43 8.19 -15.26
CA TRP A 176 11.75 9.38 -14.78
C TRP A 176 11.71 9.43 -13.26
N VAL A 177 11.96 10.63 -12.74
CA VAL A 177 11.91 10.95 -11.32
C VAL A 177 11.22 12.29 -11.10
N VAL A 178 10.65 12.50 -9.91
CA VAL A 178 9.94 13.74 -9.57
C VAL A 178 10.93 14.86 -9.27
N ALA A 179 10.68 16.05 -9.83
CA ALA A 179 11.51 17.26 -9.74
C ALA A 179 11.80 17.66 -8.29
N ASP A 180 10.82 17.50 -7.40
CA ASP A 180 10.90 17.92 -6.00
C ASP A 180 12.04 17.23 -5.23
N PHE A 181 12.42 16.02 -5.66
CA PHE A 181 13.52 15.24 -5.09
C PHE A 181 14.85 15.46 -5.80
N LEU A 182 14.93 16.39 -6.75
CA LEU A 182 16.17 16.75 -7.43
C LEU A 182 16.67 18.11 -6.93
N ARG A 183 17.95 18.17 -6.57
CA ARG A 183 18.65 19.41 -6.24
C ARG A 183 19.75 19.66 -7.25
N LEU A 184 19.73 20.84 -7.84
CA LEU A 184 20.82 21.29 -8.71
C LEU A 184 22.10 21.42 -7.89
N LYS A 185 23.18 20.84 -8.40
CA LYS A 185 24.52 21.10 -7.90
C LYS A 185 24.90 22.50 -8.38
N ARG A 186 25.02 23.44 -7.44
CA ARG A 186 25.32 24.84 -7.72
C ARG A 186 26.83 25.07 -7.74
#